data_AF-A0AA35X313-F1
#
_entry.id   AF-A0AA35X313-F1
#
_cell.length_a   1.000
_cell.length_b   1.000
_cell.length_c   1.000
_cell.angle_alpha   90.00
_cell.angle_beta   90.00
_cell.angle_gamma   90.00
#
_symmetry.space_group_name_H-M   'P 1'
#
loop_
_entity.id
_entity.type
_entity.pdbx_description
1 polymer ?
#
loop_
_entity_poly.entity_id
_entity_poly.type
_entity_poly.pdbx_seq_one_letter_code
_entity_poly.pdbx_strand_id
1 'polypeptide(L)'
;MISGGGVVMGDAMAETVALAERLGCPVVNSYLHNDSFPASHPLWCGPLGYQGSKAAMRLISRADVVLALGTRLGPFGTLPQHGLEYWPTEAQDVGICGDAGAAAAAITRRLAGRELACDATRTQRAADIAADKAEWESELDDWTEETDDFSVDMIKQAAAESRRLDAPPPGAARA
;
A
#
# COMPACT_ATOMS: atom_id res chain seq x y z
N MET A 1 -4.72 1.84 10.02
CA MET A 1 -5.29 0.49 10.20
C MET A 1 -4.64 -0.43 9.20
N ILE A 2 -4.29 -1.65 9.61
CA ILE A 2 -3.90 -2.71 8.67
C ILE A 2 -5.11 -3.56 8.37
N SER A 3 -5.41 -3.74 7.09
CA SER A 3 -6.37 -4.72 6.61
C SER A 3 -5.63 -5.95 6.09
N GLY A 4 -5.87 -7.12 6.70
CA GLY A 4 -5.21 -8.37 6.31
C GLY A 4 -6.13 -9.41 5.68
N GLY A 5 -5.58 -10.60 5.39
CA GLY A 5 -6.32 -11.69 4.74
C GLY A 5 -7.55 -12.17 5.52
N GLY A 6 -7.60 -11.97 6.85
CA GLY A 6 -8.78 -12.24 7.66
C GLY A 6 -9.99 -11.37 7.33
N VAL A 7 -9.79 -10.18 6.74
CA VAL A 7 -10.88 -9.37 6.20
C VAL A 7 -11.49 -10.04 4.97
N VAL A 8 -10.65 -10.55 4.07
CA VAL A 8 -11.09 -11.25 2.85
C VAL A 8 -11.75 -12.58 3.21
N MET A 9 -11.10 -13.39 4.05
CA MET A 9 -11.61 -14.70 4.46
C MET A 9 -12.93 -14.61 5.25
N GLY A 10 -13.17 -13.50 5.94
CA GLY A 10 -14.39 -13.25 6.70
C GLY A 10 -15.45 -12.45 5.95
N ASP A 11 -15.27 -12.17 4.66
CA ASP A 11 -16.17 -11.31 3.86
C ASP A 11 -16.50 -9.96 4.54
N ALA A 12 -15.48 -9.37 5.18
CA ALA A 12 -15.64 -8.24 6.10
C ALA A 12 -15.30 -6.88 5.47
N MET A 13 -15.37 -6.78 4.13
CA MET A 13 -14.94 -5.59 3.39
C MET A 13 -15.77 -4.37 3.78
N ALA A 14 -17.10 -4.52 3.84
CA ALA A 14 -18.01 -3.42 4.13
C ALA A 14 -17.81 -2.86 5.54
N GLU A 15 -17.66 -3.74 6.54
CA GLU A 15 -17.40 -3.37 7.92
C GLU A 15 -16.03 -2.70 8.08
N THR A 16 -15.04 -3.17 7.33
CA THR A 16 -13.70 -2.58 7.33
C THR A 16 -13.71 -1.16 6.75
N VAL A 17 -14.41 -0.93 5.64
CA VAL A 17 -14.60 0.41 5.07
C VAL A 17 -15.33 1.33 6.05
N ALA A 18 -16.45 0.88 6.62
CA ALA A 18 -17.23 1.67 7.56
C ALA A 18 -16.40 2.08 8.80
N LEU A 19 -15.56 1.17 9.32
CA LEU A 19 -14.67 1.47 10.43
C LEU A 19 -13.58 2.47 10.05
N ALA A 20 -12.96 2.31 8.88
CA ALA A 20 -11.94 3.22 8.37
C ALA A 20 -12.50 4.65 8.21
N GLU A 21 -13.67 4.79 7.60
CA GLU A 21 -14.36 6.08 7.42
C GLU A 21 -14.74 6.70 8.76
N ARG A 22 -15.22 5.90 9.71
CA ARG A 22 -15.56 6.39 11.05
C ARG A 22 -14.35 6.97 11.77
N LEU A 23 -13.18 6.33 11.63
CA LEU A 23 -11.94 6.78 12.24
C LEU A 23 -11.24 7.88 11.43
N GLY A 24 -11.53 7.99 10.12
CA GLY A 24 -10.79 8.84 9.20
C GLY A 24 -9.29 8.52 9.23
N CYS A 25 -8.95 7.23 9.22
CA CYS A 25 -7.58 6.75 9.36
C CYS A 25 -7.05 6.14 8.06
N PRO A 26 -5.73 6.21 7.80
CA PRO A 26 -5.13 5.54 6.65
C PRO A 26 -5.31 4.02 6.76
N VAL A 27 -5.54 3.36 5.63
CA VAL A 27 -5.63 1.91 5.53
C VAL A 27 -4.53 1.39 4.61
N VAL A 28 -3.75 0.46 5.15
CA VAL A 28 -2.70 -0.25 4.43
C VAL A 28 -3.05 -1.73 4.37
N ASN A 29 -2.69 -2.40 3.27
CA ASN A 29 -2.90 -3.84 3.15
C ASN A 29 -1.76 -4.61 3.82
N SER A 30 -2.08 -5.75 4.43
CA SER A 30 -1.07 -6.72 4.81
C SER A 30 -0.43 -7.34 3.56
N TYR A 31 0.84 -7.75 3.67
CA TYR A 31 1.58 -8.44 2.62
C TYR A 31 0.76 -9.61 2.03
N LEU A 32 0.74 -9.72 0.69
CA LEU A 32 -0.05 -10.68 -0.12
C LEU A 32 -1.58 -10.54 -0.05
N HIS A 33 -2.11 -9.48 0.56
CA HIS A 33 -3.55 -9.27 0.70
C HIS A 33 -3.97 -7.88 0.21
N ASN A 34 -3.52 -7.50 -0.99
CA ASN A 34 -3.88 -6.21 -1.62
C ASN A 34 -5.39 -6.08 -1.90
N ASP A 35 -6.09 -7.21 -1.89
CA ASP A 35 -7.52 -7.38 -2.02
C ASP A 35 -8.30 -7.11 -0.72
N SER A 36 -7.63 -6.87 0.41
CA SER A 36 -8.27 -6.65 1.71
C SER A 36 -8.88 -5.26 1.93
N PHE A 37 -8.72 -4.33 0.98
CA PHE A 37 -9.33 -3.01 1.02
C PHE A 37 -9.44 -2.42 -0.39
N PRO A 38 -10.48 -1.61 -0.73
CA PRO A 38 -10.66 -1.12 -2.09
C PRO A 38 -9.57 -0.11 -2.47
N ALA A 39 -8.79 -0.40 -3.52
CA ALA A 39 -7.68 0.45 -3.93
C ALA A 39 -8.12 1.86 -4.41
N SER A 40 -9.35 2.00 -4.89
CA SER A 40 -9.93 3.28 -5.30
C SER A 40 -10.38 4.16 -4.13
N HIS A 41 -10.39 3.64 -2.89
CA HIS A 41 -10.87 4.38 -1.75
C HIS A 41 -9.85 5.45 -1.33
N PRO A 42 -10.27 6.68 -0.95
CA PRO A 42 -9.35 7.77 -0.60
C PRO A 42 -8.40 7.42 0.57
N LEU A 43 -8.88 6.64 1.55
CA LEU A 43 -8.09 6.16 2.68
C LEU A 43 -7.14 4.99 2.36
N TRP A 44 -7.20 4.41 1.16
CA TRP A 44 -6.28 3.36 0.76
C TRP A 44 -4.89 3.94 0.49
N CYS A 45 -3.87 3.37 1.13
CA CYS A 45 -2.50 3.85 1.12
C CYS A 45 -1.51 2.84 0.51
N GLY A 46 -2.00 1.70 0.02
CA GLY A 46 -1.17 0.68 -0.58
C GLY A 46 -0.75 -0.45 0.36
N PRO A 47 -0.04 -1.46 -0.18
CA PRO A 47 0.39 -2.61 0.58
C PRO A 47 1.65 -2.36 1.40
N LEU A 48 1.70 -2.97 2.57
CA LEU A 48 2.92 -3.10 3.36
C LEU A 48 3.78 -4.27 2.85
N GLY A 49 5.08 -4.09 2.97
CA GLY A 49 6.10 -5.10 2.85
C GLY A 49 6.97 -4.93 1.61
N TYR A 50 7.54 -6.06 1.16
CA TYR A 50 8.45 -6.10 0.02
C TYR A 50 7.78 -5.58 -1.24
N GLN A 51 8.41 -4.59 -1.89
CA GLN A 51 7.88 -3.90 -3.06
C GLN A 51 6.51 -3.25 -2.77
N GLY A 52 6.30 -2.82 -1.53
CA GLY A 52 5.08 -2.18 -1.06
C GLY A 52 5.03 -0.69 -1.39
N SER A 53 4.00 -0.01 -0.88
CA SER A 53 3.88 1.43 -1.03
C SER A 53 4.76 2.18 -0.03
N LYS A 54 5.56 3.13 -0.52
CA LYS A 54 6.28 4.07 0.36
C LYS A 54 5.32 4.95 1.16
N ALA A 55 4.19 5.35 0.58
CA ALA A 55 3.14 6.07 1.29
C ALA A 55 2.63 5.25 2.49
N ALA A 56 2.35 3.96 2.31
CA ALA A 56 1.96 3.06 3.40
C ALA A 56 3.01 3.02 4.52
N MET A 57 4.29 2.89 4.17
CA MET A 57 5.39 2.83 5.14
C MET A 57 5.58 4.14 5.91
N ARG A 58 5.52 5.29 5.23
CA ARG A 58 5.60 6.61 5.86
C ARG A 58 4.41 6.88 6.78
N LEU A 59 3.20 6.47 6.39
CA LEU A 59 2.00 6.69 7.20
C LEU A 59 1.99 5.79 8.44
N ILE A 60 2.38 4.52 8.32
CA ILE A 60 2.40 3.62 9.47
C ILE A 60 3.54 3.94 10.45
N SER A 61 4.68 4.43 9.98
CA SER A 61 5.80 4.81 10.86
C SER A 61 5.47 6.01 11.76
N ARG A 62 4.54 6.87 11.35
CA ARG A 62 4.03 8.00 12.13
C ARG A 62 2.84 7.66 13.01
N ALA A 63 2.35 6.41 12.98
CA ALA A 63 1.18 6.02 13.76
C ALA A 63 1.52 5.96 15.25
N ASP A 64 0.62 6.51 16.08
CA ASP A 64 0.60 6.35 17.53
C ASP A 64 -0.21 5.12 17.96
N VAL A 65 -1.17 4.70 17.12
CA VAL A 65 -1.98 3.49 17.32
C VAL A 65 -2.14 2.75 16.00
N VAL A 66 -1.86 1.44 16.02
CA VAL A 66 -2.12 0.55 14.88
C VAL A 66 -3.24 -0.42 15.23
N LEU A 67 -4.39 -0.23 14.58
CA LEU A 67 -5.44 -1.25 14.56
C LEU A 67 -5.09 -2.33 13.54
N ALA A 68 -4.80 -3.54 14.02
CA ALA A 68 -4.47 -4.70 13.20
C ALA A 68 -5.72 -5.58 13.00
N LEU A 69 -6.40 -5.40 11.87
CA LEU A 69 -7.66 -6.06 11.54
C LEU A 69 -7.44 -7.20 10.55
N GLY A 70 -7.77 -8.43 10.96
CA GLY A 70 -7.65 -9.61 10.10
C GLY A 70 -6.22 -9.91 9.64
N THR A 71 -5.20 -9.46 10.38
CA THR A 71 -3.79 -9.67 10.04
C THR A 71 -3.06 -10.40 11.16
N ARG A 72 -2.09 -11.24 10.78
CA ARG A 72 -1.17 -11.90 11.72
C ARG A 72 0.10 -11.09 11.97
N LEU A 73 0.19 -9.87 11.43
CA LEU A 73 1.40 -9.04 11.45
C LEU A 73 2.63 -9.84 10.98
N GLY A 74 2.47 -10.52 9.85
CA GLY A 74 3.53 -11.36 9.29
C GLY A 74 4.80 -10.56 9.01
N PRO A 75 5.98 -11.18 9.13
CA PRO A 75 7.27 -10.47 9.10
C PRO A 75 7.46 -9.69 7.80
N PHE A 76 7.01 -10.22 6.67
CA PHE A 76 7.16 -9.54 5.38
C PHE A 76 6.44 -8.19 5.29
N GLY A 77 5.40 -7.96 6.09
CA GLY A 77 4.71 -6.68 6.15
C GLY A 77 5.27 -5.72 7.22
N THR A 78 6.14 -6.18 8.11
CA THR A 78 6.61 -5.41 9.29
C THR A 78 8.13 -5.24 9.35
N LEU A 79 8.86 -5.87 8.42
CA LEU A 79 10.31 -5.75 8.29
C LEU A 79 10.74 -4.37 7.75
N PRO A 80 12.00 -3.97 7.99
CA PRO A 80 12.50 -2.65 7.62
C PRO A 80 12.48 -2.44 6.11
N GLN A 81 11.73 -1.44 5.62
CA GLN A 81 11.60 -1.11 4.20
C GLN A 81 11.23 0.35 3.98
N HIS A 82 11.79 0.96 2.93
CA HIS A 82 11.41 2.30 2.46
C HIS A 82 11.28 3.36 3.57
N GLY A 83 12.27 3.45 4.46
CA GLY A 83 12.27 4.40 5.58
C GLY A 83 11.51 3.94 6.83
N LEU A 84 10.83 2.78 6.80
CA LEU A 84 10.43 2.07 8.00
C LEU A 84 11.66 1.30 8.53
N GLU A 85 12.25 1.75 9.63
CA GLU A 85 13.47 1.16 10.21
C GLU A 85 13.17 -0.12 11.01
N TYR A 86 12.03 -0.16 11.70
CA TYR A 86 11.38 -1.35 12.28
C TYR A 86 9.91 -0.99 12.56
N TRP A 87 9.07 -1.97 12.92
CA TRP A 87 7.71 -1.70 13.39
C TRP A 87 7.68 -0.56 14.42
N PRO A 88 6.71 0.38 14.38
CA PRO A 88 6.79 1.62 15.15
C PRO A 88 6.92 1.33 16.65
N THR A 89 8.03 1.76 17.27
CA THR A 89 8.36 1.37 18.66
C THR A 89 7.45 2.01 19.71
N GLU A 90 6.92 3.19 19.40
CA GLU A 90 6.05 3.96 20.29
C GLU A 90 4.55 3.72 20.02
N ALA A 91 4.20 2.97 18.97
CA ALA A 91 2.80 2.73 18.64
C ALA A 91 2.18 1.68 19.56
N GLN A 92 0.92 1.92 19.94
CA GLN A 92 0.10 0.90 20.58
C GLN A 92 -0.53 -0.01 19.52
N ASP A 93 -0.18 -1.29 19.57
CA ASP A 93 -0.76 -2.30 18.70
C ASP A 93 -2.05 -2.88 19.31
N VAL A 94 -3.16 -2.74 18.59
CA VAL A 94 -4.43 -3.36 18.94
C VAL A 94 -4.73 -4.46 17.93
N GLY A 95 -4.32 -5.68 18.28
CA GLY A 95 -4.61 -6.89 17.51
C GLY A 95 -6.04 -7.37 17.73
N ILE A 96 -6.77 -7.59 16.64
CA ILE A 96 -8.08 -8.25 16.71
C ILE A 96 -7.90 -9.76 16.63
N CYS A 97 -8.01 -10.44 17.77
CA CYS A 97 -8.04 -11.89 17.87
C CYS A 97 -9.47 -12.42 17.73
N GLY A 98 -9.98 -12.47 16.50
CA GLY A 98 -11.34 -12.96 16.23
C GLY A 98 -11.80 -12.69 14.81
N ASP A 99 -13.10 -12.84 14.57
CA ASP A 99 -13.73 -12.51 13.29
C ASP A 99 -13.60 -11.01 12.99
N ALA A 100 -13.03 -10.68 11.83
CA ALA A 100 -12.73 -9.31 11.45
C ALA A 100 -14.00 -8.47 11.27
N GLY A 101 -15.03 -9.01 10.62
CA GLY A 101 -16.28 -8.32 10.34
C GLY A 101 -17.06 -8.03 11.62
N ALA A 102 -17.25 -9.06 12.46
CA ALA A 102 -17.94 -8.93 13.74
C ALA A 102 -17.22 -7.92 14.65
N ALA A 103 -15.89 -7.96 14.71
CA ALA A 103 -15.11 -7.00 15.49
C ALA A 103 -15.24 -5.58 14.93
N ALA A 104 -15.06 -5.39 13.61
CA ALA A 104 -15.14 -4.07 12.98
C ALA A 104 -16.53 -3.44 13.14
N ALA A 105 -17.60 -4.23 12.94
CA ALA A 105 -18.97 -3.79 13.18
C ALA A 105 -19.21 -3.43 14.65
N ALA A 106 -18.71 -4.23 15.59
CA ALA A 106 -18.89 -4.01 17.02
C ALA A 106 -18.11 -2.77 17.52
N ILE A 107 -16.92 -2.51 16.97
CA ILE A 107 -16.14 -1.29 17.25
C ILE A 107 -16.87 -0.09 16.68
N THR A 108 -17.26 -0.11 15.39
CA THR A 108 -17.98 0.99 14.74
C THR A 108 -19.23 1.37 15.50
N ARG A 109 -20.03 0.39 15.93
CA ARG A 109 -21.23 0.61 16.76
C ARG A 109 -20.91 1.25 18.10
N ARG A 110 -19.83 0.83 18.78
CA ARG A 110 -19.41 1.42 20.06
C ARG A 110 -18.91 2.85 19.92
N LEU A 111 -18.34 3.21 18.77
CA LEU A 111 -17.85 4.55 18.47
C LEU A 111 -18.95 5.48 17.93
N ALA A 112 -20.11 4.94 17.58
CA ALA A 112 -21.23 5.72 17.05
C ALA A 112 -21.69 6.78 18.06
N GLY A 113 -21.83 8.03 17.60
CA GLY A 113 -22.29 9.16 18.42
C GLY A 113 -21.30 9.63 19.49
N ARG A 114 -20.06 9.12 19.51
CA ARG A 114 -19.02 9.55 20.46
C ARG A 114 -18.07 10.54 19.78
N GLU A 115 -17.67 11.58 20.48
CA GLU A 115 -16.54 12.42 20.06
C GLU A 115 -15.23 11.67 20.34
N LEU A 116 -14.40 11.50 19.33
CA LEU A 116 -13.09 10.84 19.45
C LEU A 116 -11.97 11.86 19.38
N ALA A 117 -10.88 11.61 20.10
CA ALA A 117 -9.68 12.44 19.99
C ALA A 117 -9.18 12.56 18.54
N CYS A 118 -9.31 11.49 17.75
CA CYS A 118 -8.92 11.51 16.35
C CYS A 118 -9.84 12.37 15.47
N ASP A 119 -11.05 12.73 15.89
CA ASP A 119 -11.94 13.58 15.10
C ASP A 119 -11.34 14.99 14.92
N ALA A 120 -10.60 15.49 15.92
CA ALA A 120 -9.94 16.81 15.87
C ALA A 120 -8.89 16.95 14.77
N THR A 121 -8.23 15.85 14.39
CA THR A 121 -7.15 15.86 13.38
C THR A 121 -7.57 15.19 12.06
N ARG A 122 -8.87 14.92 11.86
CA ARG A 122 -9.38 14.22 10.68
C ARG A 122 -9.00 14.90 9.36
N THR A 123 -9.20 16.21 9.26
CA THR A 123 -8.90 16.98 8.03
C THR A 123 -7.40 16.99 7.74
N GLN A 124 -6.57 17.19 8.78
CA GLN A 124 -5.12 17.16 8.63
C GLN A 124 -4.65 15.78 8.18
N ARG A 125 -5.13 14.70 8.81
CA ARG A 125 -4.79 13.33 8.39
C ARG A 125 -5.20 13.04 6.96
N ALA A 126 -6.36 13.51 6.52
CA ALA A 126 -6.79 13.35 5.13
C ALA A 126 -5.84 14.05 4.15
N ALA A 127 -5.35 15.25 4.50
CA ALA A 127 -4.34 15.96 3.72
C ALA A 127 -2.99 15.23 3.71
N ASP A 128 -2.54 14.72 4.87
CA ASP A 128 -1.28 13.97 4.98
C ASP A 128 -1.33 12.68 4.15
N ILE A 129 -2.46 11.96 4.18
CA ILE A 129 -2.69 10.77 3.35
C ILE A 129 -2.58 11.12 1.86
N ALA A 130 -3.26 12.19 1.43
CA ALA A 130 -3.23 12.61 0.03
C ALA A 130 -1.81 13.03 -0.40
N ALA A 131 -1.08 13.76 0.44
CA ALA A 131 0.27 14.22 0.17
C ALA A 131 1.25 13.03 0.05
N ASP A 132 1.22 12.09 1.01
CA ASP A 132 2.08 10.91 0.95
C ASP A 132 1.79 10.04 -0.27
N LYS A 133 0.51 9.90 -0.65
CA LYS A 133 0.12 9.15 -1.86
C LYS A 133 0.60 9.86 -3.13
N ALA A 134 0.38 11.17 -3.24
CA ALA A 134 0.81 11.94 -4.40
C ALA A 134 2.34 11.92 -4.58
N GLU A 135 3.10 12.02 -3.49
CA GLU A 135 4.56 11.88 -3.54
C GLU A 135 4.98 10.50 -4.05
N TRP A 136 4.31 9.43 -3.59
CA TRP A 136 4.61 8.08 -4.05
C TRP A 136 4.19 7.84 -5.51
N GLU A 137 3.03 8.33 -5.91
CA GLU A 137 2.55 8.26 -7.30
C GLU A 137 3.49 9.03 -8.25
N SER A 138 3.94 10.22 -7.86
CA SER A 138 4.93 10.99 -8.65
C SER A 138 6.23 10.23 -8.82
N GLU A 139 6.71 9.55 -7.78
CA GLU A 139 7.93 8.74 -7.90
C GLU A 139 7.73 7.55 -8.84
N LEU A 140 6.57 6.87 -8.76
CA LEU A 140 6.23 5.77 -9.66
C LEU A 140 6.10 6.22 -11.12
N ASP A 141 5.52 7.40 -11.37
CA ASP A 141 5.38 7.97 -12.70
C ASP A 141 6.75 8.28 -13.34
N ASP A 142 7.78 8.57 -12.52
CA ASP A 142 9.14 8.79 -13.00
C ASP A 142 9.87 7.47 -13.36
N TRP A 143 9.39 6.32 -12.88
CA TRP A 143 9.97 4.99 -13.13
C TRP A 143 9.58 4.43 -14.51
N THR A 144 9.97 5.14 -15.56
CA THR A 144 9.62 4.79 -16.95
C THR A 144 10.56 3.75 -17.56
N GLU A 145 11.84 3.77 -17.20
CA GLU A 145 12.86 2.84 -17.67
C GLU A 145 13.96 2.64 -16.62
N GLU A 146 14.59 1.46 -16.66
CA GLU A 146 15.76 1.19 -15.83
C GLU A 146 16.94 2.03 -16.33
N THR A 147 17.52 2.84 -15.45
CA THR A 147 18.61 3.77 -15.81
C THR A 147 20.00 3.25 -15.45
N ASP A 148 20.11 2.02 -14.95
CA ASP A 148 21.40 1.43 -14.62
C ASP A 148 22.20 1.07 -15.89
N ASP A 149 23.52 1.13 -15.78
CA ASP A 149 24.43 0.95 -16.92
C ASP A 149 24.19 -0.37 -17.67
N PHE A 150 23.88 -1.44 -16.94
CA PHE A 150 23.62 -2.74 -17.56
C PHE A 150 22.32 -2.73 -18.35
N SER A 151 21.22 -2.24 -17.76
CA SER A 151 19.93 -2.16 -18.44
C SER A 151 19.99 -1.27 -19.67
N VAL A 152 20.66 -0.10 -19.57
CA VAL A 152 20.86 0.80 -20.70
C VAL A 152 21.63 0.12 -21.83
N ASP A 153 22.67 -0.65 -21.52
CA ASP A 153 23.43 -1.39 -22.52
C ASP A 153 22.61 -2.53 -23.15
N MET A 154 21.80 -3.24 -22.37
CA MET A 154 20.88 -4.26 -22.90
C MET A 154 19.82 -3.65 -23.82
N ILE A 155 19.25 -2.49 -23.47
CA ILE A 155 18.30 -1.75 -24.31
C ILE A 155 18.93 -1.39 -25.65
N LYS A 156 20.18 -0.89 -25.65
CA LYS A 156 20.93 -0.58 -26.88
C LYS A 156 21.18 -1.83 -27.73
N GLN A 157 21.57 -2.95 -27.10
CA GLN A 157 21.81 -4.21 -27.80
C GLN A 157 20.54 -4.74 -28.47
N ALA A 158 19.42 -4.78 -27.73
CA ALA A 158 18.13 -5.21 -28.27
C ALA A 158 17.68 -4.35 -29.46
N ALA A 159 17.84 -3.02 -29.38
CA ALA A 159 17.53 -2.12 -30.49
C ALA A 159 18.43 -2.37 -31.72
N ALA A 160 19.70 -2.70 -31.53
CA ALA A 160 20.63 -3.03 -32.61
C ALA A 160 20.30 -4.38 -33.27
N GLU A 161 19.92 -5.39 -32.47
CA GLU A 161 19.49 -6.69 -32.97
C GLU A 161 18.18 -6.60 -33.76
N SER A 162 17.21 -5.84 -33.26
CA SER A 162 15.93 -5.62 -33.97
C SER A 162 16.15 -4.99 -35.36
N ARG A 163 16.99 -3.94 -35.44
CA ARG A 163 17.37 -3.34 -36.73
C ARG A 163 18.10 -4.30 -37.66
N ARG A 164 18.86 -5.25 -37.12
CA ARG A 164 19.56 -6.27 -37.89
C ARG A 164 18.59 -7.31 -38.46
N LEU A 165 17.54 -7.68 -37.71
CA LEU A 165 16.50 -8.60 -38.15
C LEU A 165 15.60 -7.98 -39.22
N ASP A 166 15.33 -6.68 -39.12
CA ASP A 166 14.53 -5.94 -40.09
C ASP A 166 15.30 -5.55 -41.36
N ALA A 167 16.64 -5.70 -41.35
CA ALA A 167 17.46 -5.41 -42.52
C ALA A 167 17.24 -6.48 -43.60
N PRO A 168 17.09 -6.09 -44.89
CA PRO A 168 16.96 -7.04 -45.98
C PRO A 168 18.21 -7.95 -46.02
N PRO A 169 18.04 -9.24 -46.37
CA PRO A 169 19.16 -10.17 -46.38
C PRO A 169 20.26 -9.66 -47.32
N PRO A 170 21.53 -9.79 -46.94
CA PRO A 170 22.65 -9.31 -47.74
C PRO A 170 22.60 -9.97 -49.13
N GLY A 171 22.35 -9.15 -50.16
CA GLY A 171 22.22 -9.59 -51.56
C GLY A 171 20.87 -9.32 -52.23
N ALA A 172 19.84 -8.86 -51.51
CA ALA A 172 18.50 -8.62 -52.08
C ALA A 172 18.36 -7.33 -52.94
N ALA A 173 19.37 -6.47 -52.98
CA ALA A 173 19.39 -5.29 -53.84
C ALA A 173 20.12 -5.57 -55.16
N ARG A 174 19.43 -6.23 -56.11
CA ARG A 174 19.68 -6.16 -57.57
C ARG A 174 18.69 -7.06 -58.33
N ALA A 175 17.64 -6.44 -58.87
CA ALA A 175 16.94 -6.86 -60.08
C ALA A 175 16.39 -5.59 -60.74
#